data_AF-A0A5E5ALE3-F1
#
_entry.id   AF-A0A5E5ALE3-F1
#
_cell.length_a   1.000
_cell.length_b   1.000
_cell.length_c   1.000
_cell.angle_alpha   90.00
_cell.angle_beta   90.00
_cell.angle_gamma   90.00
#
_symmetry.space_group_name_H-M   'P 1'
#
loop_
_entity.id
_entity.type
_entity.pdbx_description
1 polymer ?
#
loop_
_entity_poly.entity_id
_entity_poly.type
_entity_poly.pdbx_seq_one_letter_code
_entity_poly.pdbx_strand_id
1 'polypeptide(L)'
;MPTTNPLRTSQDAAFRPEPIHEATREASALARALRNARVMPEHEASALDALITRGVASRCAPLTSSVPDVPNNAARYYFLTESDVSRIARRPIDPPAPKRYLGFDRITRSLRHVAIAVNMTMRARFDINPLEVQVSVFGGRMHIASNFHAGRIPEALHLALTDDSLMTGAPRRPAREDIRNWDAMVMSRRVRHIGRLRHHYVGGHGLEGMRAAARAEVMAGIGRPSAQALPVDSVLRQLDDAFDTLRRVLQDAASATPTFRDLVVHTPMQDNTPKLAVLPDGVTQTMHAEQCIESAIARHVGEWHREATSRLGLSYDALIAVPMAGRFVPCAACAEVEAQSRTQGGLFDPANGKFVLHRSSQRIGMAFANEVQHIAQSTLASTPAAAASRAQAISDRFVDAPQSLRAYDQPVVLDYSLDTESESSGDES
;
A
#
# COMPACT_ATOMS: atom_id res chain seq x y z
N MET A 1 8.48 14.40 36.86
CA MET A 1 7.67 13.18 37.03
C MET A 1 6.96 12.91 35.70
N PRO A 2 7.45 12.00 34.85
CA PRO A 2 6.75 11.67 33.62
C PRO A 2 5.72 10.57 33.89
N THR A 3 4.46 10.87 33.66
CA THR A 3 3.34 9.92 33.73
C THR A 3 3.27 9.12 32.44
N THR A 4 3.52 7.82 32.56
CA THR A 4 3.29 6.78 31.54
C THR A 4 1.79 6.58 31.32
N ASN A 5 1.30 6.84 30.10
CA ASN A 5 -0.03 6.37 29.69
C ASN A 5 0.10 4.94 29.15
N PRO A 6 -0.59 3.94 29.73
CA PRO A 6 -0.53 2.56 29.25
C PRO A 6 -1.39 2.39 27.99
N LEU A 7 -0.87 1.57 27.07
CA LEU A 7 -1.57 1.02 25.91
C LEU A 7 -2.80 0.24 26.39
N ARG A 8 -4.00 0.66 25.98
CA ARG A 8 -5.23 -0.06 26.28
C ARG A 8 -5.42 -1.18 25.24
N THR A 9 -5.05 -2.39 25.62
CA THR A 9 -5.49 -3.63 24.99
C THR A 9 -7.01 -3.75 25.12
N SER A 10 -7.76 -3.77 24.01
CA SER A 10 -9.17 -4.17 24.02
C SER A 10 -9.28 -5.62 23.57
N GLN A 11 -9.30 -6.53 24.53
CA GLN A 11 -9.97 -7.82 24.41
C GLN A 11 -11.03 -7.88 25.53
N ASP A 12 -12.12 -8.58 25.23
CA ASP A 12 -13.31 -8.85 26.05
C ASP A 12 -14.49 -7.86 25.92
N ALA A 13 -15.35 -8.14 24.93
CA ALA A 13 -16.78 -7.87 25.05
C ALA A 13 -17.56 -9.15 24.70
N ALA A 14 -18.24 -9.71 25.69
CA ALA A 14 -19.03 -10.92 25.58
C ALA A 14 -20.18 -10.76 24.56
N PHE A 15 -20.27 -11.73 23.67
CA PHE A 15 -21.29 -11.87 22.63
C PHE A 15 -22.69 -12.01 23.27
N ARG A 16 -23.61 -11.09 22.97
CA ARG A 16 -25.06 -11.31 23.11
C ARG A 16 -25.71 -11.09 21.74
N PRO A 17 -26.29 -12.12 21.11
CA PRO A 17 -27.04 -11.95 19.88
C PRO A 17 -28.46 -11.51 20.21
N GLU A 18 -28.87 -10.33 19.73
CA GLU A 18 -30.28 -10.01 19.52
C GLU A 18 -30.61 -10.02 18.02
N PRO A 19 -31.85 -10.38 17.64
CA PRO A 19 -32.15 -10.95 16.33
C PRO A 19 -32.30 -9.90 15.22
N ILE A 20 -31.79 -10.26 14.04
CA ILE A 20 -31.89 -9.52 12.79
C ILE A 20 -33.30 -9.71 12.20
N HIS A 21 -34.07 -8.62 12.04
CA HIS A 21 -35.29 -8.63 11.22
C HIS A 21 -35.00 -8.08 9.81
N GLU A 22 -35.32 -8.93 8.83
CA GLU A 22 -35.68 -8.70 7.42
C GLU A 22 -34.93 -7.64 6.59
N ALA A 23 -33.81 -8.05 5.99
CA ALA A 23 -33.24 -7.47 4.76
C ALA A 23 -32.69 -8.59 3.82
N THR A 24 -33.35 -9.74 3.82
CA THR A 24 -32.80 -11.03 3.34
C THR A 24 -32.70 -11.17 1.82
N ARG A 25 -33.27 -10.23 1.03
CA ARG A 25 -33.21 -10.27 -0.44
C ARG A 25 -32.06 -9.48 -1.04
N GLU A 26 -31.72 -8.30 -0.50
CA GLU A 26 -30.60 -7.48 -1.00
C GLU A 26 -29.23 -8.01 -0.55
N ALA A 27 -29.14 -8.53 0.68
CA ALA A 27 -27.93 -9.18 1.19
C ALA A 27 -27.53 -10.41 0.36
N SER A 28 -28.50 -11.15 -0.17
CA SER A 28 -28.28 -12.33 -1.02
C SER A 28 -27.75 -11.97 -2.43
N ALA A 29 -28.12 -10.81 -2.98
CA ALA A 29 -27.62 -10.34 -4.27
C ALA A 29 -26.17 -9.83 -4.16
N LEU A 30 -25.87 -9.06 -3.12
CA LEU A 30 -24.51 -8.58 -2.81
C LEU A 30 -23.56 -9.75 -2.50
N ALA A 31 -23.96 -10.72 -1.67
CA ALA A 31 -23.18 -11.91 -1.37
C ALA A 31 -22.97 -12.86 -2.58
N ARG A 32 -23.76 -12.71 -3.65
CA ARG A 32 -23.61 -13.48 -4.91
C ARG A 32 -22.74 -12.74 -5.92
N ALA A 33 -22.79 -11.40 -5.95
CA ALA A 33 -21.87 -10.56 -6.71
C ALA A 33 -20.42 -10.65 -6.17
N LEU A 34 -20.26 -10.70 -4.84
CA LEU A 34 -18.96 -10.85 -4.17
C LEU A 34 -18.30 -12.22 -4.38
N ARG A 35 -19.06 -13.25 -4.79
CA ARG A 35 -18.53 -14.60 -5.09
C ARG A 35 -17.77 -14.68 -6.42
N ASN A 36 -17.88 -13.69 -7.30
CA ASN A 36 -17.11 -13.63 -8.54
C ASN A 36 -15.69 -13.06 -8.32
N ALA A 37 -15.41 -12.49 -7.14
CA ALA A 37 -14.04 -12.25 -6.69
C ALA A 37 -13.46 -13.58 -6.16
N ARG A 38 -12.46 -14.14 -6.85
CA ARG A 38 -11.83 -15.40 -6.44
C ARG A 38 -11.09 -15.21 -5.10
N VAL A 39 -11.66 -15.75 -4.03
CA VAL A 39 -10.98 -15.99 -2.76
C VAL A 39 -11.12 -17.49 -2.46
N MET A 40 -10.01 -18.19 -2.25
CA MET A 40 -9.95 -19.62 -1.94
C MET A 40 -9.60 -19.85 -0.46
N PRO A 41 -10.02 -20.99 0.14
CA PRO A 41 -10.23 -21.12 1.58
C PRO A 41 -8.95 -21.42 2.36
N GLU A 42 -8.97 -21.00 3.62
CA GLU A 42 -8.00 -21.32 4.65
C GLU A 42 -8.14 -22.80 5.06
N HIS A 43 -7.03 -23.52 5.14
CA HIS A 43 -6.98 -24.85 5.76
C HIS A 43 -6.26 -24.78 7.11
N GLU A 44 -6.94 -25.34 8.12
CA GLU A 44 -6.48 -25.53 9.49
C GLU A 44 -5.26 -26.46 9.53
N ALA A 45 -4.23 -26.05 10.26
CA ALA A 45 -3.05 -26.85 10.55
C ALA A 45 -3.21 -27.51 11.92
N SER A 46 -3.07 -28.83 11.95
CA SER A 46 -2.77 -29.60 13.16
C SER A 46 -1.37 -30.19 13.03
N ALA A 47 -0.58 -29.98 14.09
CA ALA A 47 0.49 -30.82 14.65
C ALA A 47 1.80 -30.05 14.86
N LEU A 48 1.86 -29.43 16.03
CA LEU A 48 3.05 -29.01 16.75
C LEU A 48 3.64 -30.24 17.46
N ASP A 49 4.96 -30.42 17.38
CA ASP A 49 5.86 -30.77 18.49
C ASP A 49 7.13 -31.46 17.98
N ALA A 50 8.29 -30.80 18.15
CA ALA A 50 9.59 -31.43 18.48
C ALA A 50 10.83 -30.50 18.41
N LEU A 51 10.79 -29.30 17.82
CA LEU A 51 12.02 -28.51 17.57
C LEU A 51 12.22 -27.26 18.43
N ILE A 52 11.34 -27.00 19.40
CA ILE A 52 11.46 -25.90 20.36
C ILE A 52 12.31 -26.37 21.56
N THR A 53 13.57 -26.72 21.30
CA THR A 53 14.60 -26.73 22.37
C THR A 53 15.99 -26.33 21.87
N ARG A 54 16.15 -25.87 20.61
CA ARG A 54 17.46 -25.39 20.09
C ARG A 54 17.43 -24.07 19.30
N GLY A 55 16.28 -23.43 19.11
CA GLY A 55 16.12 -22.40 18.07
C GLY A 55 16.15 -20.92 18.45
N VAL A 56 16.27 -20.53 19.72
CA VAL A 56 16.02 -19.13 20.14
C VAL A 56 17.25 -18.41 20.72
N ALA A 57 18.39 -19.09 20.88
CA ALA A 57 19.49 -18.53 21.70
C ALA A 57 20.85 -18.33 20.99
N SER A 58 20.98 -18.56 19.69
CA SER A 58 22.29 -18.36 19.03
C SER A 58 22.14 -17.87 17.59
N ARG A 59 22.77 -16.73 17.31
CA ARG A 59 23.11 -16.17 15.99
C ARG A 59 23.21 -17.24 14.89
N CYS A 60 22.46 -17.11 13.79
CA CYS A 60 22.57 -18.00 12.61
C CYS A 60 22.34 -17.15 11.35
N ALA A 61 23.33 -16.70 10.57
CA ALA A 61 24.35 -17.46 9.83
C ALA A 61 23.75 -18.69 9.09
N PRO A 62 24.02 -18.84 7.78
CA PRO A 62 23.34 -19.85 6.95
C PRO A 62 23.75 -21.26 7.37
N LEU A 63 22.76 -22.12 7.63
CA LEU A 63 22.99 -23.55 7.79
C LEU A 63 23.47 -24.14 6.46
N THR A 64 24.73 -24.58 6.42
CA THR A 64 25.23 -25.55 5.44
C THR A 64 24.50 -26.88 5.66
N SER A 65 23.49 -27.15 4.84
CA SER A 65 22.86 -28.47 4.71
C SER A 65 23.19 -29.01 3.33
N SER A 66 23.92 -30.12 3.30
CA SER A 66 24.32 -30.89 2.13
C SER A 66 23.14 -31.67 1.58
N VAL A 67 22.36 -31.05 0.69
CA VAL A 67 21.47 -31.73 -0.26
C VAL A 67 21.64 -31.01 -1.61
N PRO A 68 22.06 -31.69 -2.69
CA PRO A 68 22.22 -31.04 -3.98
C PRO A 68 20.87 -30.86 -4.69
N ASP A 69 20.79 -29.78 -5.48
CA ASP A 69 19.80 -29.44 -6.51
C ASP A 69 18.44 -28.86 -6.11
N VAL A 70 18.41 -27.56 -5.71
CA VAL A 70 17.66 -26.45 -6.36
C VAL A 70 18.34 -25.13 -5.91
N PRO A 71 18.60 -24.13 -6.77
CA PRO A 71 19.11 -22.84 -6.33
C PRO A 71 18.18 -22.23 -5.28
N ASN A 72 18.74 -21.99 -4.10
CA ASN A 72 18.10 -21.65 -2.84
C ASN A 72 17.16 -20.42 -2.94
N ASN A 73 15.89 -20.66 -3.25
CA ASN A 73 14.82 -19.66 -3.34
C ASN A 73 14.16 -19.40 -1.96
N ALA A 74 14.97 -19.41 -0.89
CA ALA A 74 14.47 -19.14 0.45
C ALA A 74 14.01 -17.68 0.56
N ALA A 75 12.79 -17.47 1.06
CA ALA A 75 12.29 -16.14 1.35
C ALA A 75 13.19 -15.42 2.36
N ARG A 76 13.45 -14.15 2.09
CA ARG A 76 14.24 -13.28 2.97
C ARG A 76 13.30 -12.44 3.81
N TYR A 77 13.50 -12.53 5.11
CA TYR A 77 12.76 -11.77 6.11
C TYR A 77 13.71 -11.30 7.20
N TYR A 78 13.22 -10.38 8.03
CA TYR A 78 13.87 -9.97 9.27
C TYR A 78 12.82 -9.76 10.36
N PHE A 79 13.27 -9.67 11.60
CA PHE A 79 12.45 -9.36 12.76
C PHE A 79 13.15 -8.29 13.57
N LEU A 80 12.40 -7.30 14.05
CA LEU A 80 12.91 -6.27 14.95
C LEU A 80 12.12 -6.29 16.25
N THR A 81 12.84 -6.25 17.37
CA THR A 81 12.24 -5.93 18.67
C THR A 81 11.99 -4.42 18.79
N GLU A 82 11.26 -4.01 19.82
CA GLU A 82 11.14 -2.58 20.16
C GLU A 82 12.50 -1.92 20.40
N SER A 83 13.42 -2.65 21.03
CA SER A 83 14.80 -2.21 21.24
C SER A 83 15.52 -1.99 19.92
N ASP A 84 15.36 -2.88 18.94
CA ASP A 84 15.98 -2.72 17.63
C ASP A 84 15.44 -1.52 16.87
N VAL A 85 14.11 -1.32 16.90
CA VAL A 85 13.49 -0.15 16.29
C VAL A 85 13.93 1.15 16.97
N SER A 86 14.16 1.13 18.29
CA SER A 86 14.65 2.31 19.04
C SER A 86 16.08 2.73 18.64
N ARG A 87 16.88 1.81 18.09
CA ARG A 87 18.22 2.09 17.55
C ARG A 87 18.18 2.85 16.22
N ILE A 88 17.04 2.86 15.52
CA ILE A 88 16.85 3.66 14.30
C ILE A 88 16.53 5.08 14.74
N ALA A 89 17.51 5.98 14.60
CA ALA A 89 17.37 7.38 14.98
C ALA A 89 16.16 8.02 14.27
N ARG A 90 15.29 8.69 15.04
CA ARG A 90 14.11 9.39 14.54
C ARG A 90 14.23 10.88 14.83
N ARG A 91 14.01 11.72 13.81
CA ARG A 91 13.88 13.16 14.00
C ARG A 91 12.40 13.55 14.14
N PRO A 92 12.05 14.43 15.10
CA PRO A 92 10.74 15.08 15.11
C PRO A 92 10.47 15.74 13.76
N ILE A 93 9.21 15.70 13.32
CA ILE A 93 8.80 16.28 12.06
C ILE A 93 8.39 17.73 12.29
N ASP A 94 9.11 18.65 11.68
CA ASP A 94 8.56 19.98 11.42
C ASP A 94 7.44 19.84 10.38
N PRO A 95 6.27 20.49 10.57
CA PRO A 95 5.18 20.40 9.62
C PRO A 95 5.67 20.84 8.24
N PRO A 96 5.69 19.95 7.23
CA PRO A 96 6.26 20.32 5.94
C PRO A 96 5.35 21.31 5.21
N ALA A 97 5.90 21.94 4.17
CA ALA A 97 5.12 22.80 3.29
C ALA A 97 3.98 22.00 2.62
N PRO A 98 2.82 22.62 2.35
CA PRO A 98 1.73 21.96 1.66
C PRO A 98 2.17 21.42 0.29
N LYS A 99 2.14 20.09 0.14
CA LYS A 99 2.41 19.43 -1.14
C LYS A 99 1.38 19.83 -2.19
N ARG A 100 1.86 20.48 -3.25
CA ARG A 100 1.06 20.81 -4.44
C ARG A 100 1.00 19.58 -5.34
N TYR A 101 -0.18 19.03 -5.54
CA TYR A 101 -0.40 17.92 -6.48
C TYR A 101 -0.56 18.49 -7.89
N LEU A 102 0.52 18.47 -8.67
CA LEU A 102 0.60 19.00 -10.03
C LEU A 102 0.97 17.88 -11.01
N GLY A 103 0.53 18.00 -12.26
CA GLY A 103 0.75 17.04 -13.32
C GLY A 103 0.30 15.64 -12.93
N PHE A 104 1.20 14.67 -13.09
CA PHE A 104 0.96 13.26 -12.80
C PHE A 104 0.73 12.99 -11.30
N ASP A 105 1.17 13.88 -10.41
CA ASP A 105 0.94 13.73 -8.97
C ASP A 105 -0.55 13.81 -8.60
N ARG A 106 -1.40 14.38 -9.45
CA ARG A 106 -2.86 14.35 -9.28
C ARG A 106 -3.43 12.93 -9.28
N ILE A 107 -2.79 11.99 -9.99
CA ILE A 107 -3.12 10.56 -9.92
C ILE A 107 -2.79 10.03 -8.52
N THR A 108 -1.58 10.28 -8.00
CA THR A 108 -1.18 9.84 -6.65
C THR A 108 -2.09 10.42 -5.56
N ARG A 109 -2.59 11.65 -5.73
CA ARG A 109 -3.60 12.26 -4.85
C ARG A 109 -4.88 11.41 -4.80
N SER A 110 -5.34 10.96 -5.96
CA SER A 110 -6.55 10.17 -6.11
C SER A 110 -6.38 8.77 -5.54
N LEU A 111 -5.23 8.13 -5.82
CA LEU A 111 -4.84 6.84 -5.23
C LEU A 111 -4.83 6.87 -3.69
N ARG A 112 -4.28 7.93 -3.09
CA ARG A 112 -4.37 8.13 -1.63
C ARG A 112 -5.82 8.24 -1.16
N HIS A 113 -6.67 9.01 -1.84
CA HIS A 113 -8.07 9.13 -1.43
C HIS A 113 -8.73 7.75 -1.42
N VAL A 114 -8.46 6.90 -2.42
CA VAL A 114 -8.93 5.50 -2.48
C VAL A 114 -8.41 4.69 -1.29
N ALA A 115 -7.10 4.76 -1.02
CA ALA A 115 -6.49 4.03 0.10
C ALA A 115 -7.12 4.41 1.45
N ILE A 116 -7.36 5.70 1.67
CA ILE A 116 -7.99 6.23 2.89
C ILE A 116 -9.44 5.79 2.98
N ALA A 117 -10.19 5.86 1.87
CA ALA A 117 -11.58 5.43 1.82
C ALA A 117 -11.70 3.95 2.21
N VAL A 118 -10.92 3.07 1.59
CA VAL A 118 -10.90 1.64 1.89
C VAL A 118 -10.52 1.38 3.34
N ASN A 119 -9.39 1.93 3.80
CA ASN A 119 -8.89 1.70 5.15
C ASN A 119 -9.90 2.16 6.23
N MET A 120 -10.48 3.35 6.07
CA MET A 120 -11.42 3.90 7.04
C MET A 120 -12.76 3.19 7.03
N THR A 121 -13.22 2.72 5.87
CA THR A 121 -14.45 1.91 5.79
C THR A 121 -14.24 0.55 6.43
N MET A 122 -13.08 -0.09 6.24
CA MET A 122 -12.76 -1.34 6.95
C MET A 122 -12.84 -1.17 8.47
N ARG A 123 -12.30 -0.08 9.00
CA ARG A 123 -12.40 0.24 10.43
C ARG A 123 -13.85 0.47 10.86
N ALA A 124 -14.62 1.25 10.10
CA ALA A 124 -15.95 1.68 10.50
C ALA A 124 -17.06 0.63 10.28
N ARG A 125 -16.83 -0.38 9.43
CA ARG A 125 -17.86 -1.36 9.04
C ARG A 125 -17.50 -2.80 9.35
N PHE A 126 -16.22 -3.12 9.42
CA PHE A 126 -15.77 -4.49 9.62
C PHE A 126 -15.00 -4.68 10.93
N ASP A 127 -14.79 -3.60 11.70
CA ASP A 127 -13.93 -3.59 12.89
C ASP A 127 -12.49 -4.09 12.58
N ILE A 128 -12.04 -3.85 11.35
CA ILE A 128 -10.71 -4.24 10.89
C ILE A 128 -9.85 -2.98 10.83
N ASN A 129 -8.67 -3.05 11.43
CA ASN A 129 -7.70 -1.97 11.39
C ASN A 129 -6.50 -2.34 10.50
N PRO A 130 -6.60 -2.22 9.17
CA PRO A 130 -5.45 -2.46 8.32
C PRO A 130 -4.41 -1.36 8.61
N LEU A 131 -3.18 -1.78 8.90
CA LEU A 131 -2.08 -0.84 9.10
C LEU A 131 -1.81 -0.11 7.78
N GLU A 132 -1.73 -0.82 6.66
CA GLU A 132 -1.36 -0.21 5.39
C GLU A 132 -2.34 -0.60 4.30
N VAL A 133 -2.72 0.40 3.49
CA VAL A 133 -3.42 0.20 2.21
C VAL A 133 -2.67 1.02 1.17
N GLN A 134 -2.25 0.35 0.09
CA GLN A 134 -1.51 0.94 -1.03
C GLN A 134 -2.27 0.71 -2.32
N VAL A 135 -2.23 1.71 -3.20
CA VAL A 135 -2.95 1.70 -4.47
C VAL A 135 -2.01 2.15 -5.58
N SER A 136 -2.14 1.51 -6.73
CA SER A 136 -1.48 1.86 -7.98
C SER A 136 -2.48 1.78 -9.14
N VAL A 137 -2.23 2.52 -10.22
CA VAL A 137 -3.05 2.46 -11.43
C VAL A 137 -2.15 2.51 -12.66
N PHE A 138 -2.22 1.48 -13.50
CA PHE A 138 -1.50 1.39 -14.76
C PHE A 138 -2.11 0.26 -15.62
N GLY A 139 -1.84 0.27 -16.93
CA GLY A 139 -2.27 -0.81 -17.82
C GLY A 139 -3.79 -1.03 -17.86
N GLY A 140 -4.59 0.01 -17.62
CA GLY A 140 -6.05 -0.10 -17.57
C GLY A 140 -6.63 -0.72 -16.29
N ARG A 141 -5.81 -1.01 -15.27
CA ARG A 141 -6.22 -1.66 -14.02
C ARG A 141 -5.87 -0.81 -12.79
N MET A 142 -6.69 -0.90 -11.75
CA MET A 142 -6.37 -0.37 -10.42
C MET A 142 -5.89 -1.52 -9.53
N HIS A 143 -4.65 -1.42 -9.06
CA HIS A 143 -4.00 -2.40 -8.20
C HIS A 143 -4.10 -1.90 -6.76
N ILE A 144 -4.56 -2.74 -5.84
CA ILE A 144 -4.70 -2.36 -4.44
C ILE A 144 -4.28 -3.50 -3.52
N ALA A 145 -3.57 -3.17 -2.47
CA ALA A 145 -3.11 -4.12 -1.47
C ALA A 145 -3.38 -3.59 -0.07
N SER A 146 -3.55 -4.51 0.86
CA SER A 146 -3.59 -4.25 2.29
C SER A 146 -2.72 -5.27 3.00
N ASN A 147 -1.95 -4.84 3.99
CA ASN A 147 -1.03 -5.73 4.70
C ASN A 147 -1.74 -6.84 5.51
N PHE A 148 -3.05 -6.68 5.73
CA PHE A 148 -3.97 -7.73 6.20
C PHE A 148 -5.36 -7.53 5.60
N HIS A 149 -6.19 -8.59 5.58
CA HIS A 149 -7.60 -8.53 5.19
C HIS A 149 -7.89 -7.99 3.78
N ALA A 150 -7.00 -8.24 2.82
CA ALA A 150 -7.15 -7.77 1.43
C ALA A 150 -8.49 -8.20 0.79
N GLY A 151 -9.04 -9.36 1.16
CA GLY A 151 -10.33 -9.85 0.69
C GLY A 151 -11.52 -8.92 0.99
N ARG A 152 -11.41 -8.00 1.97
CA ARG A 152 -12.46 -7.01 2.27
C ARG A 152 -12.35 -5.72 1.44
N ILE A 153 -11.30 -5.57 0.62
CA ILE A 153 -11.06 -4.34 -0.15
C ILE A 153 -12.22 -3.99 -1.09
N PRO A 154 -12.76 -4.92 -1.91
CA PRO A 154 -13.83 -4.58 -2.85
C PRO A 154 -15.09 -4.08 -2.13
N GLU A 155 -15.48 -4.76 -1.06
CA GLU A 155 -16.64 -4.39 -0.24
C GLU A 155 -16.42 -3.05 0.49
N ALA A 156 -15.23 -2.83 1.06
CA ALA A 156 -14.88 -1.56 1.68
C ALA A 156 -14.93 -0.39 0.70
N LEU A 157 -14.46 -0.61 -0.54
CA LEU A 157 -14.51 0.40 -1.59
C LEU A 157 -15.95 0.70 -2.02
N HIS A 158 -16.77 -0.32 -2.22
CA HIS A 158 -18.19 -0.15 -2.53
C HIS A 158 -18.90 0.68 -1.46
N LEU A 159 -18.83 0.24 -0.20
CA LEU A 159 -19.45 0.94 0.93
C LEU A 159 -18.92 2.37 1.08
N ALA A 160 -17.63 2.60 0.89
CA ALA A 160 -17.09 3.96 0.92
C ALA A 160 -17.78 4.88 -0.10
N LEU A 161 -18.18 4.36 -1.25
CA LEU A 161 -18.79 5.13 -2.33
C LEU A 161 -20.32 5.19 -2.27
N THR A 162 -20.97 4.26 -1.55
CA THR A 162 -22.45 4.14 -1.53
C THR A 162 -23.10 4.36 -0.17
N ASP A 163 -22.40 4.13 0.95
CA ASP A 163 -22.97 4.28 2.29
C ASP A 163 -22.89 5.74 2.76
N ASP A 164 -24.01 6.45 2.73
CA ASP A 164 -24.10 7.84 3.17
C ASP A 164 -23.90 8.03 4.68
N SER A 165 -24.14 6.99 5.48
CA SER A 165 -23.91 7.09 6.93
C SER A 165 -22.41 7.15 7.29
N LEU A 166 -21.50 6.81 6.38
CA LEU A 166 -20.06 7.08 6.54
C LEU A 166 -19.71 8.56 6.42
N MET A 167 -20.62 9.35 5.84
CA MET A 167 -20.44 10.79 5.59
C MET A 167 -21.07 11.66 6.69
N THR A 168 -21.92 11.09 7.55
CA THR A 168 -22.58 11.80 8.65
C THR A 168 -21.75 11.76 9.94
N GLY A 169 -21.97 12.74 10.82
CA GLY A 169 -21.39 12.76 12.17
C GLY A 169 -19.88 13.04 12.26
N ALA A 170 -19.20 13.34 11.15
CA ALA A 170 -17.79 13.71 11.22
C ALA A 170 -17.59 15.10 11.83
N PRO A 171 -16.72 15.25 12.83
CA PRO A 171 -16.46 16.55 13.43
C PRO A 171 -15.87 17.52 12.41
N ARG A 172 -16.12 18.82 12.62
CA ARG A 172 -15.38 19.85 11.88
C ARG A 172 -13.89 19.65 12.11
N ARG A 173 -13.11 19.94 11.07
CA ARG A 173 -11.66 19.86 11.14
C ARG A 173 -11.18 20.70 12.34
N PRO A 174 -10.43 20.12 13.29
CA PRO A 174 -9.84 20.88 14.39
C PRO A 174 -8.95 22.02 13.86
N ALA A 175 -8.85 23.10 14.63
CA ALA A 175 -7.91 24.18 14.33
C ALA A 175 -6.48 23.63 14.29
N ARG A 176 -5.59 24.23 13.49
CA ARG A 176 -4.20 23.77 13.32
C ARG A 176 -3.43 23.70 14.64
N GLU A 177 -3.81 24.54 15.60
CA GLU A 177 -3.21 24.66 16.93
C GLU A 177 -3.73 23.58 17.91
N ASP A 178 -4.81 22.88 17.57
CA ASP A 178 -5.42 21.82 18.36
C ASP A 178 -5.04 20.43 17.85
N ILE A 179 -3.72 20.18 17.85
CA ILE A 179 -3.10 18.91 17.41
C ILE A 179 -3.51 17.74 18.33
N ARG A 180 -4.11 18.04 19.49
CA ARG A 180 -4.52 17.06 20.51
C ARG A 180 -5.77 16.27 20.13
N ASN A 181 -6.56 16.70 19.14
CA ASN A 181 -7.76 15.98 18.68
C ASN A 181 -7.52 15.21 17.37
N TRP A 182 -6.64 14.21 17.44
CA TRP A 182 -6.24 13.39 16.28
C TRP A 182 -7.42 12.65 15.65
N ASP A 183 -8.31 12.09 16.47
CA ASP A 183 -9.47 11.33 15.98
C ASP A 183 -10.43 12.20 15.17
N ALA A 184 -10.71 13.42 15.63
CA ALA A 184 -11.55 14.36 14.87
C ALA A 184 -10.90 14.75 13.54
N MET A 185 -9.58 14.95 13.52
CA MET A 185 -8.85 15.24 12.29
C MET A 185 -8.91 14.08 11.30
N VAL A 186 -8.71 12.83 11.75
CA VAL A 186 -8.79 11.63 10.92
C VAL A 186 -10.20 11.47 10.33
N MET A 187 -11.24 11.64 11.14
CA MET A 187 -12.64 11.52 10.72
C MET A 187 -13.04 12.62 9.71
N SER A 188 -12.60 13.87 9.94
CA SER A 188 -12.82 14.95 8.98
C SER A 188 -12.14 14.69 7.62
N ARG A 189 -10.92 14.15 7.64
CA ARG A 189 -10.19 13.78 6.41
C ARG A 189 -10.87 12.65 5.65
N ARG A 190 -11.38 11.64 6.36
CA ARG A 190 -12.16 10.53 5.77
C ARG A 190 -13.30 11.08 4.91
N VAL A 191 -14.19 11.87 5.51
CA VAL A 191 -15.36 12.41 4.81
C VAL A 191 -14.95 13.25 3.60
N ARG A 192 -13.92 14.09 3.75
CA ARG A 192 -13.42 14.89 2.62
C ARG A 192 -12.90 14.04 1.46
N HIS A 193 -12.10 13.01 1.74
CA HIS A 193 -11.51 12.18 0.71
C HIS A 193 -12.55 11.32 0.00
N ILE A 194 -13.47 10.70 0.76
CA ILE A 194 -14.61 9.98 0.19
C ILE A 194 -15.47 10.93 -0.65
N GLY A 195 -15.79 12.11 -0.13
CA GLY A 195 -16.57 13.12 -0.84
C GLY A 195 -15.92 13.54 -2.16
N ARG A 196 -14.59 13.71 -2.19
CA ARG A 196 -13.85 14.00 -3.43
C ARG A 196 -13.89 12.87 -4.45
N LEU A 197 -13.79 11.61 -4.00
CA LEU A 197 -13.92 10.46 -4.90
C LEU A 197 -15.33 10.40 -5.52
N ARG A 198 -16.37 10.52 -4.68
CA ARG A 198 -17.77 10.53 -5.14
C ARG A 198 -18.02 11.69 -6.10
N HIS A 199 -17.61 12.90 -5.75
CA HIS A 199 -17.84 14.10 -6.57
C HIS A 199 -17.11 14.03 -7.92
N HIS A 200 -15.80 13.74 -7.93
CA HIS A 200 -14.99 13.80 -9.15
C HIS A 200 -15.13 12.56 -10.02
N TYR A 201 -15.11 11.37 -9.45
CA TYR A 201 -15.01 10.13 -10.24
C TYR A 201 -16.35 9.42 -10.41
N VAL A 202 -17.20 9.38 -9.36
CA VAL A 202 -18.53 8.77 -9.48
C VAL A 202 -19.47 9.72 -10.24
N GLY A 203 -19.60 10.96 -9.76
CA GLY A 203 -20.44 12.00 -10.38
C GLY A 203 -19.80 12.70 -11.59
N GLY A 204 -18.49 12.56 -11.80
CA GLY A 204 -17.78 13.15 -12.95
C GLY A 204 -17.49 14.66 -12.84
N HIS A 205 -17.85 15.31 -11.73
CA HIS A 205 -17.77 16.76 -11.61
C HIS A 205 -16.32 17.26 -11.54
N GLY A 206 -15.94 18.18 -12.43
CA GLY A 206 -14.61 18.79 -12.45
C GLY A 206 -13.47 17.85 -12.84
N LEU A 207 -13.75 16.59 -13.21
CA LEU A 207 -12.72 15.62 -13.60
C LEU A 207 -12.00 16.05 -14.89
N GLU A 208 -12.74 16.48 -15.91
CA GLU A 208 -12.14 16.95 -17.16
C GLU A 208 -11.30 18.22 -16.95
N GLY A 209 -11.74 19.12 -16.06
CA GLY A 209 -10.94 20.28 -15.66
C GLY A 209 -9.64 19.88 -14.95
N MET A 210 -9.71 18.90 -14.05
CA MET A 210 -8.52 18.34 -13.37
C MET A 210 -7.57 17.67 -14.36
N ARG A 211 -8.11 16.89 -15.32
CA ARG A 211 -7.33 16.26 -16.39
C ARG A 211 -6.66 17.30 -17.28
N ALA A 212 -7.39 18.31 -17.74
CA ALA A 212 -6.85 19.37 -18.59
C ALA A 212 -5.72 20.15 -17.89
N ALA A 213 -5.91 20.50 -16.61
CA ALA A 213 -4.85 21.14 -15.80
C ALA A 213 -3.62 20.23 -15.66
N ALA A 214 -3.83 18.95 -15.36
CA ALA A 214 -2.75 17.96 -15.24
C ALA A 214 -1.94 17.84 -16.55
N ARG A 215 -2.62 17.82 -17.70
CA ARG A 215 -1.98 17.78 -19.02
C ARG A 215 -1.15 19.03 -19.29
N ALA A 216 -1.69 20.22 -19.00
CA ALA A 216 -0.98 21.48 -19.18
C ALA A 216 0.28 21.53 -18.31
N GLU A 217 0.19 21.07 -17.07
CA GLU A 217 1.33 20.96 -16.14
C GLU A 217 2.39 19.98 -16.66
N VAL A 218 1.99 18.80 -17.14
CA VAL A 218 2.92 17.82 -17.75
C VAL A 218 3.60 18.38 -19.00
N MET A 219 2.86 19.06 -19.87
CA MET A 219 3.41 19.74 -21.06
C MET A 219 4.44 20.81 -20.68
N ALA A 220 4.21 21.52 -19.56
CA ALA A 220 5.16 22.47 -18.99
C ALA A 220 6.32 21.81 -18.23
N GLY A 221 6.40 20.48 -18.19
CA GLY A 221 7.45 19.74 -17.49
C GLY A 221 7.22 19.53 -15.99
N ILE A 222 6.06 19.91 -15.45
CA ILE A 222 5.75 19.90 -14.03
C ILE A 222 5.07 18.58 -13.64
N GLY A 223 5.51 17.98 -12.53
CA GLY A 223 4.88 16.76 -11.98
C GLY A 223 4.99 15.55 -12.90
N ARG A 224 6.07 15.44 -13.69
CA ARG A 224 6.30 14.30 -14.61
C ARG A 224 6.92 13.11 -13.87
N PRO A 225 6.44 11.87 -14.11
CA PRO A 225 7.11 10.67 -13.63
C PRO A 225 8.47 10.58 -14.33
N SER A 226 9.54 10.44 -13.54
CA SER A 226 10.92 10.27 -14.02
C SER A 226 11.26 11.20 -15.18
N ALA A 227 11.28 12.51 -14.89
CA ALA A 227 11.24 13.64 -15.83
C ALA A 227 12.24 13.63 -17.02
N GLN A 228 13.19 12.67 -17.06
CA GLN A 228 14.18 12.49 -18.12
C GLN A 228 14.05 11.16 -18.88
N ALA A 229 13.31 10.17 -18.37
CA ALA A 229 13.25 8.82 -18.94
C ALA A 229 12.05 8.60 -19.88
N LEU A 230 10.97 9.38 -19.74
CA LEU A 230 9.72 9.19 -20.46
C LEU A 230 9.44 10.35 -21.43
N PRO A 231 9.17 10.09 -22.72
CA PRO A 231 8.69 11.12 -23.65
C PRO A 231 7.39 11.77 -23.16
N VAL A 232 7.21 13.08 -23.38
CA VAL A 232 6.04 13.84 -22.91
C VAL A 232 4.73 13.21 -23.38
N ASP A 233 4.63 12.86 -24.66
CA ASP A 233 3.43 12.23 -25.23
C ASP A 233 3.10 10.89 -24.57
N SER A 234 4.12 10.10 -24.21
CA SER A 234 3.93 8.86 -23.47
C SER A 234 3.36 9.12 -22.08
N VAL A 235 3.90 10.13 -21.37
CA VAL A 235 3.38 10.53 -20.04
C VAL A 235 1.93 10.98 -20.15
N LEU A 236 1.56 11.78 -21.16
CA LEU A 236 0.20 12.27 -21.34
C LEU A 236 -0.80 11.13 -21.61
N ARG A 237 -0.44 10.15 -22.45
CA ARG A 237 -1.28 8.97 -22.70
C ARG A 237 -1.49 8.14 -21.43
N GLN A 238 -0.44 7.94 -20.65
CA GLN A 238 -0.50 7.22 -19.38
C GLN A 238 -1.33 7.98 -18.34
N LEU A 239 -1.23 9.31 -18.32
CA LEU A 239 -2.03 10.18 -17.45
C LEU A 239 -3.53 10.08 -17.77
N ASP A 240 -3.89 10.16 -19.06
CA ASP A 240 -5.27 10.04 -19.50
C ASP A 240 -5.86 8.67 -19.14
N ASP A 241 -5.12 7.59 -19.43
CA ASP A 241 -5.52 6.21 -19.11
C ASP A 241 -5.67 5.98 -17.59
N ALA A 242 -4.80 6.59 -16.77
CA ALA A 242 -4.93 6.53 -15.32
C ALA A 242 -6.22 7.20 -14.83
N PHE A 243 -6.56 8.39 -15.36
CA PHE A 243 -7.83 9.06 -15.03
C PHE A 243 -9.04 8.23 -15.49
N ASP A 244 -9.01 7.69 -16.72
CA ASP A 244 -10.10 6.86 -17.25
C ASP A 244 -10.28 5.57 -16.46
N THR A 245 -9.18 4.93 -16.08
CA THR A 245 -9.20 3.71 -15.26
C THR A 245 -9.76 3.99 -13.88
N LEU A 246 -9.30 5.05 -13.20
CA LEU A 246 -9.85 5.45 -11.91
C LEU A 246 -11.35 5.74 -12.01
N ARG A 247 -11.78 6.49 -13.03
CA ARG A 247 -13.21 6.77 -13.25
C ARG A 247 -14.00 5.48 -13.44
N ARG A 248 -13.56 4.60 -14.35
CA ARG A 248 -14.24 3.34 -14.66
C ARG A 248 -14.36 2.44 -13.44
N VAL A 249 -13.26 2.23 -12.70
CA VAL A 249 -13.24 1.38 -11.51
C VAL A 249 -14.10 1.96 -10.38
N LEU A 250 -14.05 3.27 -10.15
CA LEU A 250 -14.84 3.90 -9.09
C LEU A 250 -16.33 3.99 -9.43
N GLN A 251 -16.69 4.17 -10.70
CA GLN A 251 -18.08 4.10 -11.15
C GLN A 251 -18.65 2.68 -11.04
N ASP A 252 -17.88 1.66 -11.45
CA ASP A 252 -18.28 0.26 -11.27
C ASP A 252 -18.44 -0.09 -9.79
N ALA A 253 -17.46 0.29 -8.95
CA ALA A 253 -17.52 0.08 -7.50
C ALA A 253 -18.71 0.79 -6.83
N ALA A 254 -19.17 1.93 -7.35
CA ALA A 254 -20.33 2.65 -6.84
C ALA A 254 -21.68 2.16 -7.41
N SER A 255 -21.66 1.24 -8.39
CA SER A 255 -22.88 0.72 -8.99
C SER A 255 -23.65 -0.21 -8.06
N ALA A 256 -24.94 -0.43 -8.32
CA ALA A 256 -25.78 -1.35 -7.53
C ALA A 256 -25.30 -2.82 -7.61
N THR A 257 -24.59 -3.19 -8.69
CA THR A 257 -24.07 -4.54 -8.92
C THR A 257 -22.62 -4.45 -9.42
N PRO A 258 -21.66 -4.13 -8.54
CA PRO A 258 -20.28 -3.92 -8.92
C PRO A 258 -19.65 -5.22 -9.45
N THR A 259 -18.90 -5.12 -10.54
CA THR A 259 -18.21 -6.28 -11.16
C THR A 259 -16.75 -6.39 -10.75
N PHE A 260 -16.12 -5.28 -10.37
CA PHE A 260 -14.71 -5.13 -10.03
C PHE A 260 -13.76 -5.64 -11.11
N ARG A 261 -14.17 -5.62 -12.37
CA ARG A 261 -13.42 -6.22 -13.49
C ARG A 261 -11.98 -5.69 -13.62
N ASP A 262 -11.80 -4.40 -13.41
CA ASP A 262 -10.49 -3.73 -13.55
C ASP A 262 -9.82 -3.46 -12.20
N LEU A 263 -10.34 -4.03 -11.11
CA LEU A 263 -9.73 -3.97 -9.78
C LEU A 263 -8.91 -5.25 -9.53
N VAL A 264 -7.63 -5.09 -9.27
CA VAL A 264 -6.72 -6.20 -8.90
C VAL A 264 -6.35 -6.06 -7.43
N VAL A 265 -6.85 -6.99 -6.62
CA VAL A 265 -6.55 -7.06 -5.19
C VAL A 265 -5.33 -7.95 -4.96
N HIS A 266 -4.28 -7.40 -4.37
CA HIS A 266 -3.08 -8.15 -3.97
C HIS A 266 -3.15 -8.46 -2.50
N THR A 267 -2.99 -9.73 -2.17
CA THR A 267 -2.98 -10.18 -0.77
C THR A 267 -1.55 -10.53 -0.36
N PRO A 268 -1.13 -10.15 0.85
CA PRO A 268 0.16 -10.55 1.40
C PRO A 268 0.33 -12.05 1.45
N MET A 269 1.56 -12.50 1.19
CA MET A 269 2.00 -13.87 1.50
C MET A 269 1.17 -14.99 0.81
N GLN A 270 0.52 -14.72 -0.34
CA GLN A 270 -0.34 -15.69 -1.03
C GLN A 270 0.41 -16.73 -1.89
N ASP A 271 1.66 -16.47 -2.29
CA ASP A 271 2.32 -17.20 -3.37
C ASP A 271 3.44 -18.10 -2.90
N ASN A 272 3.10 -19.11 -2.09
CA ASN A 272 4.07 -20.03 -1.49
C ASN A 272 5.17 -19.31 -0.71
N THR A 273 4.97 -18.05 -0.32
CA THR A 273 5.91 -17.33 0.52
C THR A 273 6.00 -18.10 1.83
N PRO A 274 7.16 -18.68 2.17
CA PRO A 274 7.32 -19.49 3.36
C PRO A 274 6.87 -18.72 4.60
N LYS A 275 5.79 -19.18 5.23
CA LYS A 275 5.34 -18.68 6.52
C LYS A 275 6.14 -19.37 7.62
N LEU A 276 6.40 -18.65 8.69
CA LEU A 276 7.01 -19.25 9.86
C LEU A 276 5.95 -20.10 10.56
N ALA A 277 6.30 -21.34 10.89
CA ALA A 277 5.34 -22.29 11.47
C ALA A 277 4.80 -21.85 12.83
N VAL A 278 5.59 -21.09 13.60
CA VAL A 278 5.20 -20.54 14.90
C VAL A 278 5.76 -19.12 15.00
N LEU A 279 4.92 -18.20 15.48
CA LEU A 279 5.30 -16.84 15.86
C LEU A 279 5.08 -16.69 17.37
N PRO A 280 5.94 -15.95 18.09
CA PRO A 280 5.67 -15.60 19.48
C PRO A 280 4.36 -14.82 19.63
N ASP A 281 3.77 -14.85 20.83
CA ASP A 281 2.57 -14.07 21.13
C ASP A 281 2.79 -12.58 20.84
N GLY A 282 1.83 -11.96 20.17
CA GLY A 282 1.89 -10.55 19.77
C GLY A 282 2.82 -10.24 18.60
N VAL A 283 3.46 -11.24 17.98
CA VAL A 283 4.28 -11.06 16.77
C VAL A 283 3.45 -11.30 15.51
N THR A 284 3.46 -10.34 14.60
CA THR A 284 2.84 -10.48 13.27
C THR A 284 3.87 -10.97 12.24
N GLN A 285 3.39 -11.54 11.14
CA GLN A 285 4.22 -11.84 9.96
C GLN A 285 3.50 -11.36 8.71
N THR A 286 4.17 -10.56 7.90
CA THR A 286 3.56 -10.04 6.67
C THR A 286 4.60 -9.63 5.63
N MET A 287 4.10 -9.34 4.43
CA MET A 287 4.76 -8.54 3.42
C MET A 287 3.87 -7.30 3.23
N HIS A 288 4.46 -6.11 3.34
CA HIS A 288 3.68 -4.86 3.27
C HIS A 288 3.03 -4.60 1.91
N ALA A 289 2.04 -3.72 1.93
CA ALA A 289 1.11 -3.53 0.82
C ALA A 289 1.82 -3.08 -0.48
N GLU A 290 2.84 -2.21 -0.38
CA GLU A 290 3.70 -1.80 -1.49
C GLU A 290 4.37 -3.02 -2.12
N GLN A 291 5.09 -3.78 -1.29
CA GLN A 291 5.86 -4.96 -1.69
C GLN A 291 4.98 -6.05 -2.32
N CYS A 292 3.72 -6.17 -1.90
CA CYS A 292 2.75 -7.07 -2.52
C CYS A 292 2.44 -6.67 -3.97
N ILE A 293 2.17 -5.39 -4.22
CA ILE A 293 1.92 -4.87 -5.57
C ILE A 293 3.17 -5.06 -6.43
N GLU A 294 4.34 -4.68 -5.91
CA GLU A 294 5.61 -4.77 -6.65
C GLU A 294 5.97 -6.22 -6.98
N SER A 295 5.80 -7.15 -6.03
CA SER A 295 6.04 -8.58 -6.25
C SER A 295 5.10 -9.16 -7.31
N ALA A 296 3.85 -8.69 -7.37
CA ALA A 296 2.91 -9.08 -8.41
C ALA A 296 3.33 -8.55 -9.78
N ILE A 297 3.77 -7.29 -9.86
CA ILE A 297 4.31 -6.71 -11.09
C ILE A 297 5.54 -7.51 -11.57
N ALA A 298 6.46 -7.85 -10.68
CA ALA A 298 7.65 -8.64 -11.03
C ALA A 298 7.30 -10.00 -11.64
N ARG A 299 6.28 -10.69 -11.11
CA ARG A 299 5.84 -12.00 -11.62
C ARG A 299 5.19 -11.91 -13.01
N HIS A 300 4.44 -10.84 -13.25
CA HIS A 300 3.72 -10.62 -14.50
C HIS A 300 4.41 -9.60 -15.41
N VAL A 301 5.71 -9.34 -15.20
CA VAL A 301 6.43 -8.21 -15.80
C VAL A 301 6.25 -8.14 -17.32
N GLY A 302 6.42 -9.27 -18.01
CA GLY A 302 6.29 -9.33 -19.48
C GLY A 302 4.85 -9.23 -19.96
N GLU A 303 3.90 -9.82 -19.23
CA GLU A 303 2.47 -9.81 -19.57
C GLU A 303 1.89 -8.41 -19.39
N TRP A 304 1.95 -7.87 -18.18
CA TRP A 304 1.36 -6.57 -17.84
C TRP A 304 2.04 -5.42 -18.58
N HIS A 305 3.33 -5.53 -18.88
CA HIS A 305 4.02 -4.54 -19.71
C HIS A 305 3.46 -4.51 -21.13
N ARG A 306 3.36 -5.68 -21.79
CA ARG A 306 2.79 -5.78 -23.14
C ARG A 306 1.34 -5.34 -23.20
N GLU A 307 0.55 -5.70 -22.19
CA GLU A 307 -0.84 -5.24 -22.08
C GLU A 307 -0.91 -3.70 -22.01
N ALA A 308 -0.07 -3.09 -21.16
CA ALA A 308 -0.03 -1.64 -21.00
C ALA A 308 0.44 -0.92 -22.27
N THR A 309 1.55 -1.35 -22.89
CA THR A 309 2.07 -0.69 -24.10
C THR A 309 1.10 -0.82 -25.28
N SER A 310 0.51 -2.01 -25.48
CA SER A 310 -0.51 -2.25 -26.50
C SER A 310 -1.73 -1.36 -26.28
N ARG A 311 -2.25 -1.29 -25.05
CA ARG A 311 -3.39 -0.45 -24.67
C ARG A 311 -3.15 1.03 -24.95
N LEU A 312 -1.95 1.51 -24.68
CA LEU A 312 -1.58 2.92 -24.83
C LEU A 312 -1.09 3.29 -26.24
N GLY A 313 -0.96 2.29 -27.14
CA GLY A 313 -0.35 2.46 -28.46
C GLY A 313 1.08 2.98 -28.37
N LEU A 314 1.85 2.48 -27.40
CA LEU A 314 3.26 2.80 -27.19
C LEU A 314 4.17 1.72 -27.78
N SER A 315 5.46 2.05 -27.96
CA SER A 315 6.45 1.07 -28.40
C SER A 315 6.60 -0.07 -27.38
N TYR A 316 7.05 -1.24 -27.84
CA TYR A 316 7.18 -2.45 -27.03
C TYR A 316 8.29 -2.37 -25.94
N ASP A 317 9.10 -1.33 -25.99
CA ASP A 317 10.18 -0.97 -25.07
C ASP A 317 9.87 0.31 -24.27
N ALA A 318 8.67 0.88 -24.43
CA ALA A 318 8.28 2.08 -23.70
C ALA A 318 8.19 1.80 -22.20
N LEU A 319 8.75 2.70 -21.40
CA LEU A 319 8.59 2.68 -19.95
C LEU A 319 7.13 2.96 -19.57
N ILE A 320 6.61 2.16 -18.64
CA ILE A 320 5.29 2.35 -18.02
C ILE A 320 5.48 2.91 -16.61
N ALA A 321 4.97 4.10 -16.37
CA ALA A 321 4.92 4.72 -15.05
C ALA A 321 3.96 3.95 -14.15
N VAL A 322 4.44 3.59 -12.97
CA VAL A 322 3.67 2.92 -11.92
C VAL A 322 3.49 3.93 -10.80
N PRO A 323 2.43 4.77 -10.83
CA PRO A 323 2.12 5.62 -9.70
C PRO A 323 1.72 4.73 -8.53
N MET A 324 2.25 5.01 -7.34
CA MET A 324 1.87 4.29 -6.13
C MET A 324 1.68 5.28 -4.97
N ALA A 325 0.54 5.19 -4.30
CA ALA A 325 0.25 5.98 -3.12
C ALA A 325 -0.72 5.23 -2.21
N GLY A 326 -0.59 5.47 -0.91
CA GLY A 326 -1.37 4.77 0.10
C GLY A 326 -1.94 5.71 1.14
N ARG A 327 -2.56 5.12 2.16
CA ARG A 327 -2.95 5.87 3.34
C ARG A 327 -1.70 6.49 3.95
N PHE A 328 -0.64 5.71 4.13
CA PHE A 328 0.63 6.10 4.72
C PHE A 328 1.76 6.15 3.68
N VAL A 329 2.81 6.89 4.02
CA VAL A 329 4.09 6.84 3.28
C VAL A 329 4.69 5.43 3.38
N PRO A 330 5.51 5.00 2.40
CA PRO A 330 6.16 3.69 2.47
C PRO A 330 6.96 3.55 3.76
N CYS A 331 6.79 2.45 4.48
CA CYS A 331 7.58 2.14 5.66
C CYS A 331 9.08 2.05 5.33
N ALA A 332 9.93 2.00 6.34
CA ALA A 332 11.37 1.88 6.15
C ALA A 332 11.75 0.69 5.24
N ALA A 333 11.10 -0.47 5.41
CA ALA A 333 11.35 -1.67 4.62
C ALA A 333 11.01 -1.47 3.14
N CYS A 334 9.80 -0.97 2.86
CA CYS A 334 9.33 -0.68 1.52
C CYS A 334 10.22 0.36 0.84
N ALA A 335 10.66 1.40 1.57
CA ALA A 335 11.56 2.42 1.03
C ALA A 335 12.94 1.87 0.63
N GLU A 336 13.46 0.85 1.32
CA GLU A 336 14.69 0.15 0.94
C GLU A 336 14.49 -0.72 -0.31
N VAL A 337 13.39 -1.46 -0.37
CA VAL A 337 13.02 -2.30 -1.53
C VAL A 337 12.81 -1.45 -2.78
N GLU A 338 12.09 -0.34 -2.66
CA GLU A 338 11.93 0.65 -3.73
C GLU A 338 13.25 1.25 -4.20
N ALA A 339 14.19 1.49 -3.27
CA ALA A 339 15.50 2.03 -3.63
C ALA A 339 16.26 1.05 -4.51
N GLN A 340 16.34 -0.19 -4.05
CA GLN A 340 17.11 -1.25 -4.70
C GLN A 340 16.46 -1.67 -6.03
N SER A 341 15.14 -1.74 -6.10
CA SER A 341 14.41 -2.07 -7.33
C SER A 341 14.54 -1.01 -8.43
N ARG A 342 14.96 0.22 -8.13
CA ARG A 342 15.23 1.28 -9.12
C ARG A 342 16.63 1.23 -9.74
N THR A 343 17.47 0.28 -9.36
CA THR A 343 18.88 0.25 -9.79
C THR A 343 19.34 -1.14 -10.19
N GLN A 344 20.43 -1.17 -10.98
CA GLN A 344 21.21 -2.37 -11.27
C GLN A 344 20.35 -3.57 -11.69
N GLY A 345 19.42 -3.36 -12.62
CA GLY A 345 18.55 -4.40 -13.15
C GLY A 345 17.36 -4.78 -12.28
N GLY A 346 17.00 -3.96 -11.28
CA GLY A 346 15.76 -4.12 -10.51
C GLY A 346 14.49 -3.76 -11.29
N LEU A 347 13.31 -4.16 -10.80
CA LEU A 347 12.03 -4.05 -11.50
C LEU A 347 11.73 -2.65 -12.08
N PHE A 348 12.09 -1.61 -11.34
CA PHE A 348 11.83 -0.21 -11.68
C PHE A 348 13.09 0.54 -12.15
N ASP A 349 14.17 -0.17 -12.45
CA ASP A 349 15.34 0.40 -13.09
C ASP A 349 14.95 0.87 -14.50
N PRO A 350 15.09 2.16 -14.84
CA PRO A 350 14.81 2.65 -16.18
C PRO A 350 15.60 1.91 -17.27
N ALA A 351 16.79 1.38 -16.95
CA ALA A 351 17.61 0.59 -17.88
C ALA A 351 16.97 -0.75 -18.26
N ASN A 352 16.03 -1.25 -17.46
CA ASN A 352 15.28 -2.47 -17.79
C ASN A 352 14.19 -2.25 -18.85
N GLY A 353 13.85 -0.99 -19.20
CA GLY A 353 12.94 -0.69 -20.31
C GLY A 353 11.51 -1.20 -20.13
N LYS A 354 11.05 -1.37 -18.88
CA LYS A 354 9.70 -1.88 -18.58
C LYS A 354 8.87 -0.95 -17.71
N PHE A 355 9.21 -0.84 -16.43
CA PHE A 355 8.43 -0.07 -15.47
C PHE A 355 9.27 0.99 -14.79
N VAL A 356 8.63 2.07 -14.35
CA VAL A 356 9.27 3.07 -13.51
C VAL A 356 8.32 3.50 -12.39
N LEU A 357 8.76 3.32 -11.15
CA LEU A 357 7.95 3.63 -9.97
C LEU A 357 7.86 5.14 -9.76
N HIS A 358 6.65 5.66 -9.67
CA HIS A 358 6.36 7.06 -9.39
C HIS A 358 5.74 7.23 -8.00
N ARG A 359 6.52 7.82 -7.09
CA ARG A 359 6.04 8.31 -5.80
C ARG A 359 6.02 9.83 -5.85
N SER A 360 4.92 10.44 -5.41
CA SER A 360 4.88 11.91 -5.31
C SER A 360 5.60 12.42 -4.06
N SER A 361 6.00 11.53 -3.14
CA SER A 361 6.69 11.84 -1.88
C SER A 361 8.00 11.08 -1.81
N GLN A 362 9.03 11.69 -1.22
CA GLN A 362 10.29 10.99 -0.90
C GLN A 362 10.38 10.61 0.59
N ARG A 363 9.32 10.89 1.36
CA ARG A 363 9.26 10.59 2.80
C ARG A 363 9.30 9.09 3.05
N ILE A 364 9.91 8.74 4.18
CA ILE A 364 10.08 7.36 4.62
C ILE A 364 9.34 7.20 5.96
N GLY A 365 8.52 6.17 6.05
CA GLY A 365 7.77 5.79 7.25
C GLY A 365 8.63 5.05 8.26
N MET A 366 8.01 4.67 9.37
CA MET A 366 8.71 3.99 10.46
C MET A 366 9.13 2.55 10.07
N ALA A 367 10.04 1.98 10.87
CA ALA A 367 10.19 0.54 10.97
C ALA A 367 9.24 0.00 12.05
N PHE A 368 8.69 -1.19 11.82
CA PHE A 368 7.76 -1.84 12.74
C PHE A 368 8.52 -2.80 13.65
N ALA A 369 8.19 -2.75 14.94
CA ALA A 369 8.66 -3.70 15.94
C ALA A 369 7.65 -4.85 16.04
N ASN A 370 8.12 -5.99 16.57
CA ASN A 370 7.30 -7.17 16.82
C ASN A 370 6.60 -7.70 15.55
N GLU A 371 7.24 -7.51 14.40
CA GLU A 371 6.75 -7.97 13.10
C GLU A 371 7.88 -8.64 12.33
N VAL A 372 7.59 -9.84 11.83
CA VAL A 372 8.44 -10.52 10.84
C VAL A 372 8.10 -9.95 9.47
N GLN A 373 9.03 -9.18 8.92
CA GLN A 373 8.84 -8.50 7.66
C GLN A 373 9.54 -9.24 6.53
N HIS A 374 8.76 -9.65 5.52
CA HIS A 374 9.27 -10.25 4.29
C HIS A 374 9.73 -9.20 3.29
N ILE A 375 10.78 -9.54 2.54
CA ILE A 375 11.35 -8.72 1.47
C ILE A 375 10.94 -9.28 0.11
N ALA A 376 10.37 -8.42 -0.74
CA ALA A 376 9.97 -8.72 -2.11
C ALA A 376 11.19 -8.97 -3.03
N GLN A 377 11.84 -10.13 -2.90
CA GLN A 377 13.05 -10.49 -3.66
C GLN A 377 12.90 -10.33 -5.17
N SER A 378 11.75 -10.73 -5.72
CA SER A 378 11.50 -10.72 -7.18
C SER A 378 11.59 -9.34 -7.80
N THR A 379 11.53 -8.26 -7.01
CA THR A 379 11.60 -6.88 -7.49
C THR A 379 13.04 -6.37 -7.58
N LEU A 380 13.99 -7.04 -6.93
CA LEU A 380 15.30 -6.48 -6.65
C LEU A 380 16.32 -6.70 -7.76
N ALA A 381 16.21 -7.77 -8.54
CA ALA A 381 17.10 -8.06 -9.67
C ALA A 381 16.47 -9.06 -10.64
N SER A 382 16.98 -9.10 -11.87
CA SER A 382 16.54 -10.05 -12.90
C SER A 382 16.94 -11.51 -12.63
N THR A 383 18.00 -11.75 -11.85
CA THR A 383 18.45 -13.10 -11.50
C THR A 383 18.11 -13.45 -10.05
N PRO A 384 17.66 -14.69 -9.76
CA PRO A 384 17.30 -15.10 -8.40
C PRO A 384 18.45 -14.94 -7.38
N ALA A 385 19.69 -15.23 -7.79
CA ALA A 385 20.85 -15.12 -6.91
C ALA A 385 21.15 -13.67 -6.51
N ALA A 386 21.13 -12.74 -7.47
CA ALA A 386 21.32 -11.31 -7.18
C ALA A 386 20.17 -10.74 -6.35
N ALA A 387 18.93 -11.14 -6.66
CA ALA A 387 17.74 -10.77 -5.91
C ALA A 387 17.83 -11.23 -4.45
N ALA A 388 18.21 -12.48 -4.21
CA ALA A 388 18.40 -13.02 -2.86
C ALA A 388 19.52 -12.31 -2.09
N SER A 389 20.66 -12.03 -2.75
CA SER A 389 21.77 -11.28 -2.14
C SER A 389 21.35 -9.87 -1.74
N ARG A 390 20.58 -9.16 -2.58
CA ARG A 390 20.09 -7.81 -2.26
C ARG A 390 19.07 -7.82 -1.14
N ALA A 391 18.15 -8.78 -1.13
CA ALA A 391 17.19 -8.90 -0.05
C ALA A 391 17.85 -9.23 1.29
N GLN A 392 18.90 -10.08 1.28
CA GLN A 392 19.71 -10.31 2.46
C GLN A 392 20.40 -9.02 2.92
N ALA A 393 21.01 -8.26 2.01
CA ALA A 393 21.63 -6.98 2.36
C ALA A 393 20.62 -5.94 2.90
N ILE A 394 19.35 -5.97 2.48
CA ILE A 394 18.30 -5.16 3.11
C ILE A 394 18.06 -5.64 4.55
N SER A 395 17.84 -6.94 4.73
CA SER A 395 17.62 -7.58 6.04
C SER A 395 18.76 -7.27 7.03
N ASP A 396 20.01 -7.47 6.63
CA ASP A 396 21.21 -7.25 7.45
C ASP A 396 21.32 -5.79 7.89
N ARG A 397 20.97 -4.83 7.02
CA ARG A 397 20.99 -3.40 7.39
C ARG A 397 19.98 -3.06 8.49
N PHE A 398 18.83 -3.73 8.55
CA PHE A 398 17.87 -3.52 9.63
C PHE A 398 18.36 -4.02 10.99
N VAL A 399 19.12 -5.13 11.00
CA VAL A 399 19.54 -5.81 12.24
C VAL A 399 20.92 -5.32 12.71
N ASP A 400 21.89 -5.32 11.80
CA ASP A 400 23.31 -5.16 12.13
C ASP A 400 23.81 -3.72 11.91
N ALA A 401 23.24 -3.00 10.95
CA ALA A 401 23.71 -1.67 10.55
C ALA A 401 22.58 -0.66 10.31
N PRO A 402 21.68 -0.39 11.29
CA PRO A 402 20.53 0.49 11.10
C PRO A 402 20.91 1.92 10.67
N GLN A 403 22.12 2.38 11.01
CA GLN A 403 22.68 3.66 10.56
C GLN A 403 22.88 3.79 9.05
N SER A 404 22.86 2.67 8.32
CA SER A 404 22.99 2.63 6.85
C SER A 404 21.63 2.59 6.14
N LEU A 405 20.53 2.56 6.89
CA LEU A 405 19.19 2.64 6.34
C LEU A 405 18.92 4.06 5.83
N ARG A 406 18.19 4.17 4.73
CA ARG A 406 17.66 5.43 4.21
C ARG A 406 16.73 6.11 5.22
N ALA A 407 16.04 5.32 6.04
CA ALA A 407 15.17 5.82 7.10
C ALA A 407 15.94 6.39 8.30
N TYR A 408 17.24 6.09 8.42
CA TYR A 408 18.03 6.53 9.56
C TYR A 408 18.11 8.05 9.60
N ASP A 409 17.76 8.62 10.75
CA ASP A 409 17.82 10.05 11.01
C ASP A 409 16.93 10.90 10.07
N GLN A 410 15.98 10.26 9.38
CA GLN A 410 14.96 10.95 8.63
C GLN A 410 13.86 11.48 9.57
N PRO A 411 13.17 12.56 9.18
CA PRO A 411 11.90 12.91 9.79
C PRO A 411 10.93 11.74 9.61
N VAL A 412 10.72 10.97 10.68
CA VAL A 412 9.77 9.85 10.69
C VAL A 412 8.46 10.39 11.22
N VAL A 413 7.40 10.20 10.46
CA VAL A 413 6.12 10.76 10.87
C VAL A 413 5.60 9.99 12.06
N LEU A 414 5.07 10.73 13.04
CA LEU A 414 4.38 10.15 14.19
C LEU A 414 3.26 9.23 13.70
N ASP A 415 2.93 8.25 14.54
CA ASP A 415 2.00 7.15 14.26
C ASP A 415 0.84 7.56 13.36
N TYR A 416 0.65 6.83 12.26
CA TYR A 416 -0.48 6.99 11.33
C TYR A 416 -0.51 8.27 10.48
N SER A 417 0.65 8.83 10.09
CA SER A 417 0.63 9.97 9.18
C SER A 417 0.59 9.59 7.71
N LEU A 418 -0.16 10.40 6.97
CA LEU A 418 -0.57 10.11 5.62
C LEU A 418 0.60 10.24 4.63
N ASP A 419 0.45 9.67 3.44
CA ASP A 419 1.26 10.01 2.25
C ASP A 419 0.95 11.45 1.77
N THR A 420 1.21 12.41 2.65
CA THR A 420 1.10 13.85 2.45
C THR A 420 2.26 14.51 3.17
N GLU A 421 2.98 15.44 2.54
CA GLU A 421 3.83 16.39 3.26
C GLU A 421 3.01 17.50 3.94
N SER A 422 1.69 17.29 4.00
CA SER A 422 0.73 18.30 4.34
C SER A 422 -0.26 17.70 5.32
N GLU A 423 -0.08 17.97 6.61
CA GLU A 423 -1.18 17.85 7.55
C GLU A 423 -2.26 18.91 7.26
N SER A 424 -1.84 20.00 6.60
CA SER A 424 -2.61 21.14 6.16
C SER A 424 -2.98 21.04 4.67
N SER A 425 -3.80 20.07 4.26
CA SER A 425 -4.57 20.25 3.02
C SER A 425 -5.65 21.30 3.26
N GLY A 426 -5.22 22.53 3.50
CA GLY A 426 -5.98 23.70 3.10
C GLY A 426 -5.76 23.79 1.59
N ASP A 427 -6.69 23.19 0.84
CA ASP A 427 -7.13 23.89 -0.35
C ASP A 427 -8.39 24.61 0.12
N GLU A 428 -8.39 25.91 -0.12
CA GLU A 428 -9.39 26.90 0.21
C GLU A 428 -10.77 26.50 -0.33
N SER A 429 -11.79 27.02 0.37
CA SER A 429 -13.13 27.41 -0.06
C SER A 429 -13.59 27.02 -1.45
#